data_AF-A0A7Y2JHS8-F1
#
_entry.id   AF-A0A7Y2JHS8-F1
#
_cell.length_a   1.000
_cell.length_b   1.000
_cell.length_c   1.000
_cell.angle_alpha   90.00
_cell.angle_beta   90.00
_cell.angle_gamma   90.00
#
_symmetry.space_group_name_H-M   'P 1'
#
loop_
_entity.id
_entity.type
_entity.pdbx_description
1 polymer ?
#
loop_
_entity_poly.entity_id
_entity_poly.type
_entity_poly.pdbx_seq_one_letter_code
_entity_poly.pdbx_strand_id
1 'polypeptide(L)'
;MAERYGGKFSPGAASGPVQPGSLRRHPVGARVKFLFIAPFALILVAFQQSVVGMALDLAAFGDLMLAAWLTREGLKAEDAYNSRRVAKKPAIPRKMFASLLTGSGLALAGIDPATFSPIEPIIYFVLGAVLHFFAFGLDPMRDKGTEGMDGFQTDRVARAVDEAEGHLAAMRDAIRRAGIPALERRVADFSVTAQRMFRVVEEDPRDLTGARRYLGVYLLGARDATVQFADLYARSRNEEARRDYAKLLDDLESSFSQKTEKLLLDDKSSLDVEIEVLRDRLAREGVRSEI
;
A
#
# COMPACT_ATOMS: atom_id res chain seq x y z
N MET A 1 -10.36 23.43 -40.79
CA MET A 1 -11.46 22.69 -40.14
C MET A 1 -11.33 22.92 -38.64
N ALA A 2 -12.34 23.50 -38.00
CA ALA A 2 -12.29 23.86 -36.59
C ALA A 2 -12.65 22.65 -35.70
N GLU A 3 -11.73 22.23 -34.83
CA GLU A 3 -11.97 21.21 -33.82
C GLU A 3 -12.89 21.76 -32.73
N ARG A 4 -14.04 21.11 -32.51
CA ARG A 4 -14.98 21.46 -31.45
C ARG A 4 -14.48 20.89 -30.12
N TYR A 5 -14.06 21.77 -29.21
CA TYR A 5 -13.80 21.41 -27.83
C TYR A 5 -15.11 21.11 -27.09
N GLY A 6 -15.31 19.85 -26.70
CA GLY A 6 -16.36 19.41 -25.77
C GLY A 6 -15.75 18.99 -24.45
N GLY A 7 -15.98 19.74 -23.38
CA GLY A 7 -15.56 19.39 -22.02
C GLY A 7 -16.70 18.70 -21.25
N LYS A 8 -16.39 18.21 -20.05
CA LYS A 8 -17.34 17.59 -19.10
C LYS A 8 -18.54 18.48 -18.67
N PHE A 9 -18.55 19.74 -19.08
CA PHE A 9 -19.63 20.71 -18.85
C PHE A 9 -20.25 21.24 -20.15
N SER A 10 -19.95 20.62 -21.29
CA SER A 10 -20.57 21.00 -22.55
C SER A 10 -22.03 20.51 -22.59
N PRO A 11 -22.98 21.33 -23.07
CA PRO A 11 -24.38 20.95 -23.16
C PRO A 11 -24.49 19.78 -24.17
N GLY A 12 -24.78 18.57 -23.67
CA GLY A 12 -24.89 17.35 -24.48
C GLY A 12 -24.00 16.18 -24.06
N ALA A 13 -23.22 16.28 -22.98
CA ALA A 13 -22.49 15.13 -22.45
C ALA A 13 -23.46 14.14 -21.78
N ALA A 14 -23.61 12.95 -22.37
CA ALA A 14 -24.34 11.85 -21.77
C ALA A 14 -23.77 11.55 -20.37
N SER A 15 -24.62 11.66 -19.36
CA SER A 15 -24.29 11.43 -17.95
C SER A 15 -24.13 9.93 -17.71
N GLY A 16 -22.98 9.37 -18.09
CA GLY A 16 -22.57 8.06 -17.61
C GLY A 16 -22.37 8.12 -16.09
N PRO A 17 -22.74 7.06 -15.33
CA PRO A 17 -22.59 7.07 -13.88
C PRO A 17 -21.10 7.24 -13.53
N VAL A 18 -20.78 8.40 -12.95
CA VAL A 18 -19.46 8.67 -12.36
C VAL A 18 -19.35 7.74 -11.16
N GLN A 19 -18.60 6.65 -11.30
CA GLN A 19 -18.17 5.87 -10.15
C GLN A 19 -17.38 6.83 -9.24
N PRO A 20 -17.79 7.03 -7.98
CA PRO A 20 -17.03 7.86 -7.06
C PRO A 20 -15.68 7.18 -6.86
N GLY A 21 -14.64 7.70 -7.51
CA GLY A 21 -13.27 7.32 -7.22
C GLY A 21 -13.08 7.53 -5.74
N SER A 22 -12.92 6.45 -4.98
CA SER A 22 -12.62 6.55 -3.57
C SER A 22 -11.33 7.36 -3.46
N LEU A 23 -11.44 8.60 -2.99
CA LEU A 23 -10.29 9.41 -2.62
C LEU A 23 -9.62 8.67 -1.47
N ARG A 24 -8.77 7.70 -1.80
CA ARG A 24 -7.94 6.96 -0.85
C ARG A 24 -7.12 8.03 -0.13
N ARG A 25 -7.51 8.30 1.12
CA ARG A 25 -6.78 9.22 1.98
C ARG A 25 -5.37 8.67 2.11
N HIS A 26 -4.38 9.48 1.77
CA HIS A 26 -2.99 9.07 1.91
C HIS A 26 -2.75 8.66 3.38
N PRO A 27 -2.18 7.47 3.64
CA PRO A 27 -2.11 6.91 5.01
C PRO A 27 -1.29 7.78 5.96
N VAL A 28 -0.35 8.55 5.41
CA VAL A 28 0.42 9.55 6.14
C VAL A 28 -0.31 10.89 6.10
N GLY A 29 -1.13 11.16 7.12
CA GLY A 29 -1.87 12.42 7.29
C GLY A 29 -1.03 13.57 7.87
N ALA A 30 -1.64 14.76 7.98
CA ALA A 30 -0.99 15.96 8.55
C ALA A 30 -0.43 15.77 9.96
N ARG A 31 -1.04 14.89 10.76
CA ARG A 31 -0.61 14.53 12.13
C ARG A 31 0.83 13.98 12.19
N VAL A 32 1.21 13.15 11.21
CA VAL A 32 2.56 12.58 11.15
C VAL A 32 3.58 13.66 10.77
N LYS A 33 3.22 14.58 9.87
CA LYS A 33 4.11 15.70 9.50
C LYS A 33 4.42 16.58 10.71
N PHE A 34 3.46 16.77 11.61
CA PHE A 34 3.67 17.52 12.84
C PHE A 34 4.74 16.87 13.75
N LEU A 35 4.76 15.54 13.86
CA LEU A 35 5.80 14.82 14.61
C LEU A 35 7.22 15.06 14.08
N PHE A 36 7.38 15.38 12.80
CA PHE A 36 8.68 15.75 12.24
C PHE A 36 9.07 17.21 12.50
N ILE A 37 8.09 18.09 12.73
CA ILE A 37 8.34 19.53 12.91
C ILE A 37 8.55 19.86 14.38
N ALA A 38 7.73 19.31 15.28
CA ALA A 38 7.75 19.65 16.70
C ALA A 38 9.15 19.50 17.37
N PRO A 39 9.93 18.44 17.09
CA PRO A 39 11.23 18.25 17.75
C PRO A 39 12.28 19.32 17.39
N PHE A 40 12.14 20.04 16.27
CA PHE A 40 13.07 21.12 15.93
C PHE A 40 13.11 22.25 16.97
N ALA A 41 12.05 22.41 17.77
CA ALA A 41 12.07 23.33 18.90
C ALA A 41 13.19 23.00 19.90
N LEU A 42 13.51 21.71 20.10
CA LEU A 42 14.60 21.29 20.98
C LEU A 42 15.96 21.74 20.46
N ILE A 43 16.18 21.73 19.14
CA ILE A 43 17.45 22.23 18.55
C ILE A 43 17.65 23.71 18.87
N LEU A 44 16.58 24.51 18.80
CA LEU A 44 16.66 25.96 19.09
C LEU A 44 17.02 26.24 20.56
N VAL A 45 16.57 25.38 21.47
CA VAL A 45 16.85 25.48 22.90
C VAL A 45 18.22 24.88 23.25
N ALA A 46 18.63 23.79 22.60
CA ALA A 46 19.85 23.04 22.89
C ALA A 46 21.12 23.91 22.87
N PHE A 47 21.21 24.86 21.93
CA PHE A 47 22.37 25.76 21.82
C PHE A 47 22.46 26.81 22.94
N GLN A 48 21.41 26.95 23.76
CA GLN A 48 21.37 27.86 24.91
C GLN A 48 21.63 27.11 26.23
N GLN A 49 21.81 25.79 26.19
CA GLN A 49 22.01 24.94 27.36
C GLN A 49 23.49 24.73 27.70
N SER A 50 23.72 24.17 28.89
CA SER A 50 25.02 23.58 29.23
C SER A 50 25.35 22.41 28.31
N VAL A 51 26.62 21.96 28.26
CA VAL A 51 27.05 20.83 27.41
C VAL A 51 26.22 19.58 27.67
N VAL A 52 25.88 19.30 28.93
CA VAL A 52 25.04 18.15 29.31
C VAL A 52 23.60 18.34 28.83
N GLY A 53 23.01 19.52 29.05
CA GLY A 53 21.66 19.81 28.57
C GLY A 53 21.55 19.75 27.05
N MET A 54 22.54 20.30 26.33
CA MET A 54 22.63 20.22 24.87
C MET A 54 22.70 18.76 24.40
N ALA A 55 23.49 17.91 25.06
CA ALA A 55 23.58 16.49 24.71
C ALA A 55 22.24 15.75 24.92
N LEU A 56 21.52 16.07 26.00
CA LEU A 56 20.20 15.51 26.29
C LEU A 56 19.14 15.96 25.26
N ASP A 57 19.12 17.24 24.91
CA ASP A 57 18.19 17.78 23.90
C ASP A 57 18.45 17.19 22.51
N LEU A 58 19.72 17.00 22.14
CA LEU A 58 20.08 16.37 20.86
C LEU A 58 19.73 14.87 20.84
N ALA A 59 19.92 14.17 21.95
CA ALA A 59 19.49 12.77 22.09
C ALA A 59 17.95 12.66 22.01
N ALA A 60 17.24 13.52 22.74
CA ALA A 60 15.78 13.63 22.70
C ALA A 60 15.28 13.92 21.28
N PHE A 61 15.92 14.86 20.57
CA PHE A 61 15.61 15.14 19.16
C PHE A 61 15.78 13.90 18.28
N GLY A 62 16.89 13.18 18.43
CA GLY A 62 17.15 11.94 17.70
C GLY A 62 16.08 10.88 17.92
N ASP A 63 15.71 10.65 19.18
CA ASP A 63 14.65 9.72 19.57
C ASP A 63 13.29 10.10 18.98
N LEU A 64 12.92 11.38 19.05
CA LEU A 64 11.66 11.88 18.50
C LEU A 64 11.62 11.80 16.96
N MET A 65 12.74 12.05 16.28
CA MET A 65 12.86 11.86 14.83
C MET A 65 12.72 10.39 14.45
N LEU A 66 13.35 9.48 15.20
CA LEU A 66 13.23 8.05 14.97
C LEU A 66 11.79 7.56 15.23
N ALA A 67 11.14 8.06 16.28
CA ALA A 67 9.74 7.79 16.57
C ALA A 67 8.82 8.28 15.44
N ALA A 68 9.02 9.49 14.92
CA ALA A 68 8.26 10.04 13.81
C ALA A 68 8.40 9.19 12.54
N TRP A 69 9.63 8.74 12.25
CA TRP A 69 9.91 7.84 11.13
C TRP A 69 9.23 6.47 11.28
N LEU A 70 9.34 5.83 12.45
CA LEU A 70 8.66 4.57 12.74
C LEU A 70 7.14 4.69 12.65
N THR A 71 6.56 5.79 13.14
CA THR A 71 5.12 6.06 13.04
C THR A 71 4.66 6.13 11.59
N ARG A 72 5.42 6.84 10.75
CA ARG A 72 5.13 6.94 9.31
C ARG A 72 5.16 5.58 8.63
N GLU A 73 6.18 4.77 8.91
CA GLU A 73 6.32 3.43 8.32
C GLU A 73 5.33 2.41 8.91
N GLY A 74 4.90 2.59 10.16
CA GLY A 74 3.83 1.81 10.79
C GLY A 74 2.48 2.07 10.13
N LEU A 75 2.11 3.33 9.91
CA LEU A 75 0.85 3.69 9.24
C LEU A 75 0.80 3.23 7.78
N LYS A 76 1.92 3.25 7.06
CA LYS A 76 2.00 2.68 5.70
C LYS A 76 1.80 1.16 5.73
N ALA A 77 2.42 0.47 6.69
CA ALA A 77 2.28 -0.98 6.83
C ALA A 77 0.84 -1.37 7.21
N GLU A 78 0.20 -0.59 8.08
CA GLU A 78 -1.20 -0.77 8.45
C GLU A 78 -2.16 -0.53 7.27
N ASP A 79 -1.93 0.50 6.45
CA ASP A 79 -2.75 0.76 5.26
C ASP A 79 -2.61 -0.36 4.22
N ALA A 80 -1.37 -0.83 3.99
CA ALA A 80 -1.12 -2.00 3.15
C ALA A 80 -1.87 -3.24 3.68
N TYR A 81 -1.76 -3.53 4.98
CA TYR A 81 -2.46 -4.62 5.65
C TYR A 81 -4.00 -4.51 5.52
N ASN A 82 -4.56 -3.31 5.74
CA ASN A 82 -6.00 -3.07 5.70
C ASN A 82 -6.57 -3.14 4.28
N SER A 83 -5.79 -2.73 3.28
CA SER A 83 -6.20 -2.71 1.88
C SER A 83 -6.37 -4.11 1.26
N ARG A 84 -5.75 -5.12 1.86
CA ARG A 84 -5.75 -6.51 1.39
C ARG A 84 -6.77 -7.34 2.16
N ARG A 85 -7.39 -8.32 1.51
CA ARG A 85 -8.27 -9.28 2.20
C ARG A 85 -7.47 -10.33 2.96
N VAL A 86 -6.29 -10.68 2.43
CA VAL A 86 -5.37 -11.64 3.02
C VAL A 86 -4.02 -10.95 3.24
N ALA A 87 -3.53 -10.90 4.48
CA ALA A 87 -2.29 -10.20 4.82
C ALA A 87 -1.68 -10.72 6.12
N LYS A 88 -0.35 -10.76 6.17
CA LYS A 88 0.39 -11.09 7.39
C LYS A 88 0.52 -9.86 8.30
N LYS A 89 0.52 -10.08 9.61
CA LYS A 89 0.86 -9.01 10.56
C LYS A 89 2.26 -8.46 10.29
N PRO A 90 2.49 -7.15 10.46
CA PRO A 90 3.84 -6.59 10.41
C PRO A 90 4.80 -7.31 11.36
N ALA A 91 6.03 -7.56 10.92
CA ALA A 91 7.03 -8.29 11.70
C ALA A 91 7.46 -7.56 12.98
N ILE A 92 7.38 -6.23 12.98
CA ILE A 92 7.74 -5.36 14.11
C ILE A 92 6.56 -4.41 14.35
N PRO A 93 6.04 -4.28 15.58
CA PRO A 93 4.98 -3.33 15.92
C PRO A 93 5.54 -1.89 16.00
N ARG A 94 5.74 -1.28 14.82
CA ARG A 94 6.46 0.00 14.67
C ARG A 94 5.80 1.15 15.42
N LYS A 95 4.47 1.24 15.46
CA LYS A 95 3.75 2.29 16.19
C LYS A 95 3.90 2.12 17.71
N MET A 96 3.99 0.90 18.21
CA MET A 96 4.29 0.66 19.64
C MET A 96 5.70 1.09 20.00
N PHE A 97 6.70 0.74 19.18
CA PHE A 97 8.08 1.22 19.40
C PHE A 97 8.16 2.75 19.29
N ALA A 98 7.47 3.35 18.32
CA ALA A 98 7.38 4.80 18.20
C ALA A 98 6.75 5.46 19.43
N SER A 99 5.73 4.83 20.03
CA SER A 99 5.12 5.27 21.28
C SER A 99 6.13 5.30 22.43
N LEU A 100 6.91 4.23 22.58
CA LEU A 100 7.95 4.15 23.62
C LEU A 100 9.06 5.18 23.37
N LEU A 101 9.53 5.31 22.13
CA LEU A 101 10.55 6.30 21.77
C LEU A 101 10.06 7.74 21.93
N THR A 102 8.78 8.01 21.67
CA THR A 102 8.19 9.33 21.93
C THR A 102 8.24 9.65 23.41
N GLY A 103 7.85 8.68 24.26
CA GLY A 103 8.01 8.79 25.71
C GLY A 103 9.47 9.02 26.11
N SER A 104 10.41 8.21 25.62
CA SER A 104 11.84 8.33 25.93
C SER A 104 12.42 9.68 25.52
N GLY A 105 12.12 10.16 24.31
CA GLY A 105 12.60 11.46 23.84
C GLY A 105 12.06 12.61 24.68
N LEU A 106 10.79 12.57 25.09
CA LEU A 106 10.21 13.55 26.00
C LEU A 106 10.79 13.46 27.41
N ALA A 107 11.08 12.25 27.89
CA ALA A 107 11.74 12.04 29.18
C ALA A 107 13.14 12.65 29.19
N LEU A 108 13.92 12.43 28.14
CA LEU A 108 15.26 12.99 27.97
C LEU A 108 15.24 14.53 27.93
N ALA A 109 14.30 15.11 27.19
CA ALA A 109 14.11 16.58 27.14
C ALA A 109 13.64 17.17 28.47
N GLY A 110 13.02 16.35 29.34
CA GLY A 110 12.55 16.76 30.66
C GLY A 110 13.54 16.52 31.79
N ILE A 111 14.76 16.05 31.51
CA ILE A 111 15.80 15.93 32.53
C ILE A 111 16.36 17.31 32.83
N ASP A 112 16.17 17.79 34.06
CA ASP A 112 16.89 18.95 34.56
C ASP A 112 18.36 18.58 34.86
N PRO A 113 19.35 19.11 34.12
CA PRO A 113 20.77 18.79 34.33
C PRO A 113 21.34 19.28 35.66
N ALA A 114 20.66 20.18 36.38
CA ALA A 114 21.11 20.65 37.68
C ALA A 114 20.68 19.71 38.82
N THR A 115 19.46 19.18 38.74
CA THR A 115 18.83 18.44 39.84
C THR A 115 18.75 16.94 39.59
N PHE A 116 18.74 16.51 38.32
CA PHE A 116 18.53 15.10 37.90
C PHE A 116 17.34 14.42 38.59
N SER A 117 16.28 15.18 38.88
CA SER A 117 15.07 14.63 39.48
C SER A 117 14.38 13.66 38.51
N PRO A 118 14.01 12.44 38.95
CA PRO A 118 13.38 11.46 38.07
C PRO A 118 11.90 11.74 37.82
N ILE A 119 11.27 12.64 38.60
CA ILE A 119 9.82 12.85 38.58
C ILE A 119 9.36 13.41 37.23
N GLU A 120 10.00 14.49 36.75
CA GLU A 120 9.63 15.14 35.49
C GLU A 120 9.84 14.22 34.27
N PRO A 121 11.02 13.57 34.09
CA PRO A 121 11.22 12.61 33.01
C PRO A 121 10.19 11.48 32.99
N ILE A 122 9.81 10.93 34.14
CA ILE A 122 8.81 9.85 34.22
C ILE A 122 7.43 10.35 33.77
N ILE A 123 7.03 11.55 34.21
CA ILE A 123 5.74 12.14 33.81
C ILE A 123 5.73 12.38 32.29
N TYR A 124 6.80 12.97 31.75
CA TYR A 124 6.91 13.21 30.31
C TYR A 124 6.97 11.91 29.50
N PHE A 125 7.63 10.86 30.01
CA PHE A 125 7.62 9.54 29.40
C PHE A 125 6.20 8.99 29.28
N VAL A 126 5.48 8.94 30.40
CA VAL A 126 4.13 8.36 30.45
C VAL A 126 3.17 9.16 29.57
N LEU A 127 3.17 10.49 29.68
CA LEU A 127 2.32 11.35 28.85
C LEU A 127 2.64 11.20 27.36
N GLY A 128 3.93 11.24 27.01
CA GLY A 128 4.40 11.08 25.64
C GLY A 128 3.96 9.76 25.02
N ALA A 129 4.23 8.65 25.72
CA ALA A 129 3.85 7.33 25.25
C ALA A 129 2.32 7.17 25.14
N VAL A 130 1.56 7.56 26.17
CA VAL A 130 0.10 7.41 26.17
C VAL A 130 -0.55 8.27 25.08
N LEU A 131 -0.17 9.53 24.95
CA LEU A 131 -0.72 10.42 23.93
C LEU A 131 -0.37 9.95 22.51
N HIS A 132 0.86 9.48 22.30
CA HIS A 132 1.25 8.90 21.02
C HIS A 132 0.42 7.65 20.70
N PHE A 133 0.29 6.74 21.66
CA PHE A 133 -0.52 5.54 21.52
C PHE A 133 -1.97 5.85 21.15
N PHE A 134 -2.63 6.78 21.84
CA PHE A 134 -4.01 7.16 21.52
C PHE A 134 -4.13 7.90 20.18
N ALA A 135 -3.11 8.64 19.76
CA ALA A 135 -3.14 9.38 18.50
C ALA A 135 -3.00 8.48 17.25
N PHE A 136 -2.22 7.39 17.34
CA PHE A 136 -1.86 6.54 16.19
C PHE A 136 -2.33 5.08 16.28
N GLY A 137 -2.77 4.64 17.46
CA GLY A 137 -3.30 3.30 17.71
C GLY A 137 -2.26 2.18 17.62
N LEU A 138 -2.74 0.94 17.81
CA LEU A 138 -1.94 -0.28 17.76
C LEU A 138 -1.64 -0.73 16.33
N ASP A 139 -0.48 -1.33 16.11
CA ASP A 139 -0.20 -2.07 14.88
C ASP A 139 -1.09 -3.32 14.77
N PRO A 140 -1.48 -3.76 13.56
CA PRO A 140 -2.16 -5.05 13.37
C PRO A 140 -1.34 -6.20 13.94
N MET A 141 -1.93 -7.00 14.84
CA MET A 141 -1.22 -8.09 15.55
C MET A 141 -1.60 -9.50 15.11
N ARG A 142 -2.54 -9.64 14.18
CA ARG A 142 -3.05 -10.93 13.70
C ARG A 142 -2.93 -11.03 12.19
N ASP A 143 -2.77 -12.25 11.69
CA ASP A 143 -2.83 -12.52 10.27
C ASP A 143 -4.30 -12.46 9.82
N LYS A 144 -4.53 -11.97 8.60
CA LYS A 144 -5.85 -11.77 8.00
C LYS A 144 -6.06 -12.79 6.90
N GLY A 145 -7.25 -13.39 6.83
CA GLY A 145 -7.64 -14.28 5.73
C GLY A 145 -6.92 -15.63 5.73
N THR A 146 -6.48 -16.11 6.89
CA THR A 146 -5.79 -17.41 7.05
C THR A 146 -6.69 -18.52 7.60
N GLU A 147 -8.01 -18.30 7.70
CA GLU A 147 -8.93 -19.31 8.23
C GLU A 147 -9.21 -20.38 7.16
N GLY A 148 -8.83 -21.62 7.44
CA GLY A 148 -9.16 -22.80 6.62
C GLY A 148 -8.19 -23.17 5.50
N MET A 149 -7.02 -22.51 5.39
CA MET A 149 -6.09 -22.68 4.27
C MET A 149 -4.66 -22.92 4.76
N ASP A 150 -3.89 -23.71 4.02
CA ASP A 150 -2.48 -24.01 4.35
C ASP A 150 -1.64 -22.73 4.28
N GLY A 151 -1.13 -22.26 5.43
CA GLY A 151 -0.45 -20.97 5.56
C GLY A 151 0.76 -20.80 4.63
N PHE A 152 1.35 -21.89 4.15
CA PHE A 152 2.40 -21.86 3.14
C PHE A 152 1.92 -21.38 1.77
N GLN A 153 0.70 -21.72 1.36
CA GLN A 153 0.13 -21.28 0.08
C GLN A 153 -0.20 -19.80 0.13
N THR A 154 -0.82 -19.36 1.23
CA THR A 154 -1.13 -17.95 1.47
C THR A 154 0.13 -17.07 1.49
N ASP A 155 1.22 -17.53 2.12
CA ASP A 155 2.49 -16.81 2.14
C ASP A 155 3.11 -16.65 0.74
N ARG A 156 3.00 -17.68 -0.11
CA ARG A 156 3.49 -17.62 -1.50
C ARG A 156 2.69 -16.62 -2.34
N VAL A 157 1.38 -16.58 -2.16
CA VAL A 157 0.51 -15.60 -2.84
C VAL A 157 0.89 -14.19 -2.40
N ALA A 158 0.94 -13.93 -1.10
CA ALA A 158 1.26 -12.61 -0.57
C ALA A 158 2.59 -12.07 -1.12
N ARG A 159 3.64 -12.91 -1.12
CA ARG A 159 4.95 -12.54 -1.68
C ARG A 159 4.89 -12.25 -3.18
N ALA A 160 4.18 -13.06 -3.95
CA ALA A 160 4.04 -12.85 -5.39
C ALA A 160 3.29 -11.56 -5.72
N VAL A 161 2.24 -11.22 -4.94
CA VAL A 161 1.52 -9.95 -5.09
C VAL A 161 2.38 -8.77 -4.68
N ASP A 162 3.15 -8.87 -3.59
CA ASP A 162 4.07 -7.82 -3.15
C ASP A 162 5.11 -7.46 -4.23
N GLU A 163 5.72 -8.46 -4.84
CA GLU A 163 6.67 -8.27 -5.94
C GLU A 163 5.99 -7.60 -7.15
N ALA A 164 4.79 -8.06 -7.50
CA ALA A 164 3.99 -7.53 -8.60
C ALA A 164 3.58 -6.05 -8.37
N GLU A 165 3.16 -5.68 -7.16
CA GLU A 165 2.87 -4.30 -6.78
C GLU A 165 4.13 -3.42 -6.86
N GLY A 166 5.29 -3.97 -6.47
CA GLY A 166 6.60 -3.32 -6.63
C GLY A 166 6.92 -2.99 -8.09
N HIS A 167 6.61 -3.89 -9.02
CA HIS A 167 6.76 -3.65 -10.46
C HIS A 167 5.83 -2.53 -10.96
N LEU A 168 4.55 -2.53 -10.56
CA LEU A 168 3.61 -1.44 -10.92
C LEU A 168 4.04 -0.08 -10.37
N ALA A 169 4.56 -0.03 -9.14
CA ALA A 169 5.09 1.20 -8.56
C ALA A 169 6.29 1.73 -9.38
N ALA A 170 7.24 0.85 -9.72
CA ALA A 170 8.38 1.20 -10.55
C ALA A 170 7.97 1.66 -11.96
N MET A 171 6.94 1.05 -12.56
CA MET A 171 6.36 1.51 -13.84
C MET A 171 5.83 2.93 -13.74
N ARG A 172 5.04 3.23 -12.70
CA ARG A 172 4.45 4.56 -12.46
C ARG A 172 5.53 5.62 -12.26
N ASP A 173 6.60 5.30 -11.55
CA ASP A 173 7.69 6.24 -11.33
C ASP A 173 8.52 6.45 -12.61
N ALA A 174 8.75 5.39 -13.39
CA ALA A 174 9.45 5.48 -14.66
C ALA A 174 8.69 6.34 -15.68
N ILE A 175 7.37 6.14 -15.84
CA ILE A 175 6.60 6.86 -16.86
C ILE A 175 6.47 8.36 -16.57
N ARG A 176 6.46 8.78 -15.30
CA ARG A 176 6.48 10.21 -14.91
C ARG A 176 7.71 10.93 -15.48
N ARG A 177 8.86 10.25 -15.63
CA ARG A 177 10.06 10.84 -16.21
C ARG A 177 9.89 11.20 -17.69
N ALA A 178 8.99 10.52 -18.40
CA ALA A 178 8.69 10.84 -19.80
C ALA A 178 7.90 12.16 -19.95
N GLY A 179 7.13 12.54 -18.92
CA GLY A 179 6.37 13.79 -18.86
C GLY A 179 5.21 13.86 -19.85
N ILE A 180 4.59 12.71 -20.18
CA ILE A 180 3.45 12.64 -21.10
C ILE A 180 2.18 12.29 -20.29
N PRO A 181 1.31 13.28 -19.97
CA PRO A 181 0.14 13.04 -19.10
C PRO A 181 -0.82 11.96 -19.62
N ALA A 182 -0.91 11.78 -20.94
CA ALA A 182 -1.74 10.73 -21.54
C ALA A 182 -1.23 9.32 -21.20
N LEU A 183 0.09 9.09 -21.25
CA LEU A 183 0.66 7.78 -20.92
C LEU A 183 0.67 7.52 -19.41
N GLU A 184 0.86 8.57 -18.59
CA GLU A 184 0.75 8.44 -17.14
C GLU A 184 -0.64 7.93 -16.71
N ARG A 185 -1.71 8.44 -17.35
CA ARG A 185 -3.07 7.94 -17.12
C ARG A 185 -3.21 6.48 -17.54
N ARG A 186 -2.73 6.12 -18.73
CA ARG A 186 -2.82 4.73 -19.22
C ARG A 186 -2.06 3.73 -18.34
N VAL A 187 -0.90 4.09 -17.81
CA VAL A 187 -0.20 3.25 -16.82
C VAL A 187 -0.99 3.14 -15.51
N ALA A 188 -1.67 4.21 -15.10
CA ALA A 188 -2.56 4.15 -13.93
C ALA A 188 -3.78 3.25 -14.18
N ASP A 189 -4.40 3.32 -15.35
CA ASP A 189 -5.53 2.48 -15.75
C ASP A 189 -5.11 1.00 -15.80
N PHE A 190 -3.99 0.69 -16.44
CA PHE A 190 -3.39 -0.66 -16.42
C PHE A 190 -3.11 -1.14 -14.99
N SER A 191 -2.62 -0.27 -14.11
CA SER A 191 -2.38 -0.62 -12.70
C SER A 191 -3.66 -1.03 -11.99
N VAL A 192 -4.80 -0.39 -12.29
CA VAL A 192 -6.11 -0.78 -11.74
C VAL A 192 -6.54 -2.16 -12.25
N THR A 193 -6.34 -2.42 -13.54
CA THR A 193 -6.63 -3.73 -14.15
C THR A 193 -5.79 -4.85 -13.52
N ALA A 194 -4.47 -4.62 -13.36
CA ALA A 194 -3.59 -5.58 -12.71
C ALA A 194 -3.95 -5.79 -11.22
N GLN A 195 -4.30 -4.74 -10.49
CA GLN A 195 -4.76 -4.85 -9.09
C GLN A 195 -6.05 -5.64 -8.95
N ARG A 196 -6.93 -5.63 -9.96
CA ARG A 196 -8.11 -6.51 -9.97
C ARG A 196 -7.69 -7.99 -10.01
N MET A 197 -6.72 -8.34 -10.86
CA MET A 197 -6.17 -9.70 -10.91
C MET A 197 -5.57 -10.10 -9.57
N PHE A 198 -4.80 -9.22 -8.92
CA PHE A 198 -4.18 -9.52 -7.64
C PHE A 198 -5.21 -9.90 -6.58
N ARG A 199 -6.34 -9.17 -6.53
CA ARG A 199 -7.43 -9.49 -5.60
C ARG A 199 -8.05 -10.86 -5.86
N VAL A 200 -8.25 -11.24 -7.11
CA VAL A 200 -8.78 -12.59 -7.46
C VAL A 200 -7.81 -13.67 -6.96
N VAL A 201 -6.51 -13.50 -7.20
CA VAL A 201 -5.49 -14.47 -6.76
C VAL A 201 -5.32 -14.47 -5.23
N GLU A 202 -5.54 -13.34 -4.56
CA GLU A 202 -5.58 -13.25 -3.09
C GLU A 202 -6.81 -13.95 -2.50
N GLU A 203 -7.94 -13.94 -3.21
CA GLU A 203 -9.18 -14.61 -2.79
C GLU A 203 -9.07 -16.14 -2.94
N ASP A 204 -8.40 -16.63 -3.99
CA ASP A 204 -8.09 -18.05 -4.17
C ASP A 204 -6.59 -18.30 -4.49
N PRO A 205 -5.78 -18.74 -3.51
CA PRO A 205 -4.38 -19.13 -3.70
C PRO A 205 -4.13 -20.24 -4.71
N ARG A 206 -5.14 -21.05 -5.06
CA ARG A 206 -5.01 -22.08 -6.11
C ARG A 206 -4.76 -21.42 -7.47
N ASP A 207 -5.31 -20.23 -7.70
CA ASP A 207 -5.15 -19.44 -8.92
C ASP A 207 -3.74 -18.91 -9.14
N LEU A 208 -2.91 -18.88 -8.11
CA LEU A 208 -1.52 -18.44 -8.22
C LEU A 208 -0.78 -19.22 -9.31
N THR A 209 -1.04 -20.53 -9.45
CA THR A 209 -0.41 -21.35 -10.48
C THR A 209 -0.74 -20.84 -11.88
N GLY A 210 -2.00 -20.46 -12.11
CA GLY A 210 -2.48 -19.92 -13.37
C GLY A 210 -2.06 -18.46 -13.63
N ALA A 211 -1.82 -17.68 -12.57
CA ALA A 211 -1.53 -16.25 -12.64
C ALA A 211 -0.02 -15.91 -12.52
N ARG A 212 0.82 -16.85 -12.06
CA ARG A 212 2.25 -16.61 -11.76
C ARG A 212 3.03 -15.91 -12.88
N ARG A 213 2.78 -16.27 -14.15
CA ARG A 213 3.46 -15.65 -15.30
C ARG A 213 3.10 -14.18 -15.47
N TYR A 214 1.86 -13.82 -15.14
CA TYR A 214 1.36 -12.44 -15.20
C TYR A 214 1.96 -11.61 -14.06
N LEU A 215 1.91 -12.11 -12.82
CA LEU A 215 2.42 -11.40 -11.64
C LEU A 215 3.95 -11.21 -11.68
N GLY A 216 4.69 -12.18 -12.20
CA GLY A 216 6.15 -12.11 -12.30
C GLY A 216 6.63 -11.59 -13.65
N VAL A 217 6.70 -12.48 -14.64
CA VAL A 217 7.41 -12.24 -15.91
C VAL A 217 6.82 -11.08 -16.71
N TYR A 218 5.49 -11.00 -16.82
CA TYR A 218 4.86 -9.95 -17.63
C TYR A 218 4.94 -8.57 -16.98
N LEU A 219 4.74 -8.46 -15.66
CA LEU A 219 4.91 -7.18 -14.97
C LEU A 219 6.37 -6.72 -14.92
N LEU A 220 7.31 -7.65 -14.73
CA LEU A 220 8.73 -7.33 -14.82
C LEU A 220 9.09 -6.82 -16.23
N GLY A 221 8.63 -7.52 -17.28
CA GLY A 221 8.84 -7.08 -18.66
C GLY A 221 8.18 -5.72 -18.97
N ALA A 222 6.97 -5.49 -18.47
CA ALA A 222 6.26 -4.22 -18.63
C ALA A 222 6.99 -3.07 -17.91
N ARG A 223 7.53 -3.32 -16.71
CA ARG A 223 8.42 -2.39 -16.00
C ARG A 223 9.63 -2.04 -16.83
N ASP A 224 10.36 -3.04 -17.30
CA ASP A 224 11.61 -2.82 -18.01
C ASP A 224 11.38 -2.09 -19.35
N ALA A 225 10.30 -2.44 -20.07
CA ALA A 225 9.86 -1.73 -21.26
C ALA A 225 9.49 -0.26 -20.96
N THR A 226 8.82 0.01 -19.84
CA THR A 226 8.47 1.38 -19.41
C THR A 226 9.72 2.21 -19.10
N VAL A 227 10.71 1.61 -18.44
CA VAL A 227 11.99 2.27 -18.14
C VAL A 227 12.73 2.62 -19.44
N GLN A 228 12.86 1.65 -20.35
CA GLN A 228 13.51 1.85 -21.65
C GLN A 228 12.80 2.91 -22.49
N PHE A 229 11.46 2.86 -22.54
CA PHE A 229 10.66 3.87 -23.23
C PHE A 229 10.90 5.27 -22.65
N ALA A 230 10.82 5.42 -21.33
CA ALA A 230 11.01 6.71 -20.68
C ALA A 230 12.40 7.30 -20.95
N ASP A 231 13.44 6.47 -20.89
CA ASP A 231 14.82 6.88 -21.15
C ASP A 231 15.04 7.26 -22.62
N LEU A 232 14.47 6.51 -23.56
CA LEU A 232 14.53 6.81 -24.99
C LEU A 232 13.77 8.11 -25.31
N TYR A 233 12.55 8.25 -24.82
CA TYR A 233 11.71 9.42 -25.09
C TYR A 233 12.31 10.70 -24.50
N ALA A 234 12.96 10.62 -23.34
CA ALA A 234 13.65 11.75 -22.73
C ALA A 234 14.81 12.27 -23.60
N ARG A 235 15.51 11.37 -24.34
CA ARG A 235 16.66 11.74 -25.18
C ARG A 235 16.27 12.22 -26.57
N SER A 236 15.33 11.53 -27.23
CA SER A 236 15.08 11.72 -28.67
C SER A 236 13.66 12.17 -28.99
N ARG A 237 12.73 12.20 -28.02
CA ARG A 237 11.31 12.47 -28.24
C ARG A 237 10.72 11.63 -29.39
N ASN A 238 11.17 10.39 -29.52
CA ASN A 238 10.76 9.49 -30.59
C ASN A 238 9.26 9.13 -30.50
N GLU A 239 8.47 9.57 -31.49
CA GLU A 239 7.02 9.33 -31.56
C GLU A 239 6.65 7.90 -31.97
N GLU A 240 7.52 7.17 -32.66
CA GLU A 240 7.32 5.74 -32.95
C GLU A 240 7.37 4.93 -31.65
N ALA A 241 8.42 5.15 -30.84
CA ALA A 241 8.55 4.51 -29.52
C ALA A 241 7.34 4.81 -28.61
N ARG A 242 6.77 6.02 -28.72
CA ARG A 242 5.54 6.39 -27.99
C ARG A 242 4.34 5.58 -28.47
N ARG A 243 4.17 5.38 -29.78
CA ARG A 243 3.05 4.59 -30.35
C ARG A 243 3.19 3.11 -30.00
N ASP A 244 4.40 2.57 -30.05
CA ASP A 244 4.66 1.17 -29.71
C ASP A 244 4.44 0.89 -28.23
N TYR A 245 4.92 1.78 -27.36
CA TYR A 245 4.65 1.68 -25.93
C TYR A 245 3.16 1.84 -25.62
N ALA A 246 2.48 2.75 -26.32
CA ALA A 246 1.04 2.87 -26.24
C ALA A 246 0.33 1.55 -26.62
N LYS A 247 0.74 0.88 -27.70
CA LYS A 247 0.15 -0.40 -28.10
C LYS A 247 0.43 -1.50 -27.08
N LEU A 248 1.64 -1.56 -26.54
CA LEU A 248 2.01 -2.50 -25.48
C LEU A 248 1.07 -2.38 -24.26
N LEU A 249 0.73 -1.16 -23.85
CA LEU A 249 -0.21 -0.96 -22.74
C LEU A 249 -1.62 -1.48 -23.06
N ASP A 250 -2.11 -1.34 -24.29
CA ASP A 250 -3.42 -1.88 -24.70
C ASP A 250 -3.40 -3.42 -24.67
N ASP A 251 -2.34 -4.01 -25.20
CA ASP A 251 -2.16 -5.47 -25.23
C ASP A 251 -2.06 -6.05 -23.81
N LEU A 252 -1.34 -5.36 -22.92
CA LEU A 252 -1.23 -5.74 -21.51
C LEU A 252 -2.58 -5.65 -20.80
N GLU A 253 -3.31 -4.54 -20.94
CA GLU A 253 -4.60 -4.36 -20.29
C GLU A 253 -5.64 -5.40 -20.74
N SER A 254 -5.69 -5.68 -22.04
CA SER A 254 -6.56 -6.71 -22.61
C SER A 254 -6.20 -8.10 -22.10
N SER A 255 -4.90 -8.45 -22.13
CA SER A 255 -4.41 -9.76 -21.69
C SER A 255 -4.67 -10.00 -20.18
N PHE A 256 -4.42 -9.00 -19.34
CA PHE A 256 -4.71 -9.10 -17.90
C PHE A 256 -6.21 -9.23 -17.64
N SER A 257 -7.04 -8.43 -18.31
CA SER A 257 -8.50 -8.49 -18.16
C SER A 257 -9.06 -9.86 -18.54
N GLN A 258 -8.67 -10.40 -19.70
CA GLN A 258 -9.10 -11.73 -20.16
C GLN A 258 -8.65 -12.83 -19.20
N LYS A 259 -7.42 -12.74 -18.68
CA LYS A 259 -6.92 -13.72 -17.74
C LYS A 259 -7.66 -13.65 -16.40
N THR A 260 -7.97 -12.45 -15.89
CA THR A 260 -8.78 -12.27 -14.68
C THR A 260 -10.18 -12.86 -14.85
N GLU A 261 -10.82 -12.62 -15.99
CA GLU A 261 -12.14 -13.19 -16.28
C GLU A 261 -12.10 -14.72 -16.31
N LYS A 262 -11.05 -15.31 -16.92
CA LYS A 262 -10.89 -16.76 -16.92
C LYS A 262 -10.76 -17.37 -15.52
N LEU A 263 -9.98 -16.75 -14.63
CA LEU A 263 -9.84 -17.21 -13.24
C LEU A 263 -11.22 -17.24 -12.54
N LEU A 264 -12.01 -16.16 -12.70
CA LEU A 264 -13.36 -16.07 -12.12
C LEU A 264 -14.36 -17.08 -12.71
N LEU A 265 -14.16 -17.53 -13.96
CA LEU A 265 -15.01 -18.56 -14.59
C LEU A 265 -14.63 -19.96 -14.11
N ASP A 266 -13.34 -20.24 -13.98
CA ASP A 266 -12.84 -21.53 -13.48
C ASP A 266 -13.37 -21.76 -12.05
N ASP A 267 -13.41 -20.73 -11.19
CA ASP A 267 -14.01 -20.78 -9.85
C ASP A 267 -15.50 -21.15 -9.84
N LYS A 268 -16.29 -20.52 -10.72
CA LYS A 268 -17.73 -20.82 -10.83
C LYS A 268 -17.96 -22.26 -11.25
N SER A 269 -17.15 -22.76 -12.19
CA SER A 269 -17.25 -24.15 -12.64
C SER A 269 -16.92 -25.14 -11.51
N SER A 270 -15.94 -24.82 -10.65
CA SER A 270 -15.62 -25.63 -9.47
C SER A 270 -16.78 -25.68 -8.49
N LEU A 271 -17.45 -24.55 -8.24
CA LEU A 271 -18.60 -24.49 -7.35
C LEU A 271 -19.80 -25.27 -7.89
N ASP A 272 -20.09 -25.16 -9.19
CA ASP A 272 -21.19 -25.88 -9.83
C ASP A 272 -21.00 -27.40 -9.71
N VAL A 273 -19.77 -27.89 -9.92
CA VAL A 273 -19.42 -29.30 -9.74
C VAL A 273 -19.57 -29.72 -8.27
N GLU A 274 -19.11 -28.91 -7.31
CA GLU A 274 -19.27 -29.23 -5.89
C GLU A 274 -20.74 -29.27 -5.46
N ILE A 275 -21.58 -28.37 -5.96
CA ILE A 275 -23.03 -28.37 -5.73
C ILE A 275 -23.65 -29.64 -6.31
N GLU A 276 -23.25 -30.06 -7.51
CA GLU A 276 -23.75 -31.28 -8.13
C GLU A 276 -23.34 -32.53 -7.33
N VAL A 277 -22.07 -32.61 -6.90
CA VAL A 277 -21.59 -33.70 -6.04
C VAL A 277 -22.32 -33.74 -4.70
N LEU A 278 -22.59 -32.58 -4.09
CA LEU A 278 -23.38 -32.51 -2.85
C LEU A 278 -24.82 -32.95 -3.06
N ARG A 279 -25.46 -32.55 -4.17
CA ARG A 279 -26.81 -33.02 -4.54
C ARG A 279 -26.84 -34.53 -4.72
N ASP A 280 -25.84 -35.10 -5.40
CA ASP A 280 -25.72 -36.54 -5.58
C ASP A 280 -25.51 -37.28 -4.26
N ARG A 281 -24.70 -36.73 -3.34
CA ARG A 281 -24.53 -37.29 -1.99
C ARG A 281 -25.81 -37.21 -1.18
N LEU A 282 -26.48 -36.06 -1.15
CA LEU A 282 -27.77 -35.87 -0.46
C LEU A 282 -28.87 -36.80 -1.01
N ALA A 283 -28.90 -37.00 -2.34
CA ALA A 283 -29.83 -37.92 -2.99
C ALA A 283 -29.55 -39.39 -2.62
N ARG A 284 -28.27 -39.77 -2.45
CA ARG A 284 -27.87 -41.12 -2.00
C ARG A 284 -28.07 -41.34 -0.50
N GLU A 285 -27.91 -40.30 0.32
CA GLU A 285 -28.10 -40.34 1.77
C GLU A 285 -29.57 -40.15 2.19
N GLY A 286 -30.48 -39.93 1.24
CA GLY A 286 -31.92 -39.97 1.47
C GLY A 286 -32.49 -38.83 2.32
N VAL A 287 -31.76 -37.72 2.47
CA VAL A 287 -32.26 -36.56 3.21
C VAL A 287 -33.25 -35.79 2.33
N ARG A 288 -34.51 -36.23 2.33
CA ARG A 288 -35.61 -35.32 1.97
C ARG A 288 -35.66 -34.26 3.06
N SER A 289 -35.42 -33.01 2.68
CA SER A 289 -35.79 -31.86 3.48
C SER A 289 -37.30 -31.94 3.74
N GLU A 290 -37.69 -32.47 4.90
CA GLU A 290 -39.00 -32.14 5.45
C GLU A 290 -38.96 -30.65 5.76
N ILE A 291 -39.96 -29.96 5.20
CA ILE A 291 -40.18 -28.52 5.27
C ILE A 291 -40.32 -28.07 6.73
#